data_AF-A0A225E0S0-F1
#
_entry.id   AF-A0A225E0S0-F1
#
_cell.length_a   1.000
_cell.length_b   1.000
_cell.length_c   1.000
_cell.angle_alpha   90.00
_cell.angle_beta   90.00
_cell.angle_gamma   90.00
#
_symmetry.space_group_name_H-M   'P 1'
#
loop_
_entity.id
_entity.type
_entity.pdbx_description
1 polymer ?
#
loop_
_entity_poly.entity_id
_entity_poly.type
_entity_poly.pdbx_seq_one_letter_code
_entity_poly.pdbx_strand_id
1 'polypeptide(L)'
;MARAATRTFIRIHYIQKSPRPSVNCWKQVGRETTGTYGTGGSGVTLMDVVELRDLDAARKFLLQGLWLQRVVKPSAGLVRSALEWALEIASNGQPLPPIGFVADLGNVVYGLDRGRQSKEHVEVPGWDAALLRNYEDHLLGKIYADWAFERATDALRRYQGRDQAKGLAYVIRQVREHGQIGGVELSPAVIRGMMSAGGDELLAKGYESLIAEGPMPLLVNQYKTLVSAARKMAEVLVPEDVIALEQRTALADMGQYVAHRQILQLTARLTALLPARPVRPLAGRKQVPTRVADEDQYPVGGYSSLSTKGSIESLLHSQLAYMESESPDLFDMKFVRDELFYYSRDENQFLRRRRTFAFALFPSLVAARFKDPELDYQRIVMALATVLTLVRRLADWLSTDALRFELVFVQPGGEKPLAQEAELLQLLLQELIERGAAQIRAVPDVAALAAVLTDQARLSQVHCLTLAATPVDLDPDGAVVSHLTVDGPRPTLTDGHGVRVESDADLPAPDHWAELMIRVLELWV
;
A
#
# COMPACT_ATOMS: atom_id res chain seq x y z
N MET A 1 55.40 -65.54 -6.88
CA MET A 1 56.00 -64.23 -6.54
C MET A 1 55.01 -63.45 -5.68
N ALA A 2 55.41 -63.20 -4.44
CA ALA A 2 54.56 -62.67 -3.38
C ALA A 2 54.25 -61.17 -3.56
N ARG A 3 53.05 -60.72 -3.15
CA ARG A 3 52.93 -59.54 -2.28
C ARG A 3 51.56 -59.45 -1.62
N ALA A 4 51.62 -59.27 -0.31
CA ALA A 4 50.54 -59.15 0.63
C ALA A 4 49.84 -57.78 0.54
N ALA A 5 48.56 -57.80 0.89
CA ALA A 5 47.68 -56.65 0.96
C ALA A 5 47.90 -55.85 2.26
N THR A 6 47.92 -54.53 2.13
CA THR A 6 47.81 -53.60 3.26
C THR A 6 46.66 -52.64 2.98
N ARG A 7 45.72 -52.57 3.94
CA ARG A 7 44.54 -51.72 3.99
C ARG A 7 44.92 -50.24 4.14
N THR A 8 44.22 -49.36 3.42
CA THR A 8 44.10 -47.93 3.75
C THR A 8 42.63 -47.56 3.86
N PHE A 9 42.27 -47.03 5.03
CA PHE A 9 40.95 -46.50 5.39
C PHE A 9 40.67 -45.19 4.62
N ILE A 10 39.50 -45.07 3.99
CA ILE A 10 38.94 -43.79 3.54
C ILE A 10 37.72 -43.47 4.41
N ARG A 11 37.80 -42.31 5.07
CA ARG A 11 36.82 -41.74 5.99
C ARG A 11 35.75 -41.01 5.17
N ILE A 12 34.53 -41.52 5.14
CA ILE A 12 33.38 -40.88 4.48
C ILE A 12 32.77 -39.88 5.47
N HIS A 13 32.88 -38.57 5.17
CA HIS A 13 32.11 -37.54 5.86
C HIS A 13 30.68 -37.52 5.32
N TYR A 14 29.72 -37.79 6.20
CA TYR A 14 28.29 -37.60 5.96
C TYR A 14 27.99 -36.11 5.76
N ILE A 15 27.46 -35.76 4.58
CA ILE A 15 26.85 -34.46 4.29
C ILE A 15 25.50 -34.41 5.02
N GLN A 16 25.37 -33.47 5.95
CA GLN A 16 24.12 -33.17 6.64
C GLN A 16 23.07 -32.68 5.64
N LYS A 17 21.88 -33.29 5.70
CA LYS A 17 20.67 -32.87 4.99
C LYS A 17 20.32 -31.42 5.34
N SER A 18 20.21 -30.58 4.32
CA SER A 18 19.65 -29.23 4.39
C SER A 18 18.23 -29.24 4.96
N PRO A 19 17.84 -28.29 5.82
CA PRO A 19 16.46 -28.17 6.29
C PRO A 19 15.57 -27.66 5.15
N ARG A 20 14.37 -28.23 5.06
CA ARG A 20 13.30 -27.79 4.14
C ARG A 20 12.89 -26.34 4.47
N PRO A 21 12.55 -25.50 3.47
CA PRO A 21 12.09 -24.15 3.72
C PRO A 21 10.76 -24.19 4.48
N SER A 22 10.69 -23.51 5.62
CA SER A 22 9.47 -23.36 6.41
C SER A 22 8.50 -22.43 5.68
N VAL A 23 7.37 -22.99 5.29
CA VAL A 23 6.21 -22.22 4.83
C VAL A 23 5.60 -21.57 6.08
N ASN A 24 5.53 -20.24 6.11
CA ASN A 24 4.95 -19.35 7.14
C ASN A 24 5.92 -18.72 8.18
N CYS A 25 6.79 -17.80 7.73
CA CYS A 25 7.61 -16.96 8.62
C CYS A 25 6.80 -15.82 9.29
N TRP A 26 5.68 -15.38 8.72
CA TRP A 26 4.90 -14.24 9.22
C TRP A 26 4.09 -14.51 10.50
N LYS A 27 3.85 -15.79 10.86
CA LYS A 27 3.07 -16.14 12.06
C LYS A 27 3.82 -15.89 13.38
N GLN A 28 5.15 -15.77 13.36
CA GLN A 28 5.93 -15.52 14.59
C GLN A 28 5.91 -14.05 15.03
N VAL A 29 5.55 -13.11 14.14
CA VAL A 29 5.51 -11.67 14.50
C VAL A 29 4.27 -11.31 15.34
N GLY A 30 3.26 -12.20 15.40
CA GLY A 30 2.00 -11.93 16.11
C GLY A 30 1.85 -12.53 17.52
N ARG A 31 2.88 -13.16 18.11
CA ARG A 31 2.72 -13.94 19.36
C ARG A 31 3.63 -13.60 20.55
N GLU A 32 4.52 -12.61 20.46
CA GLU A 32 5.47 -12.30 21.54
C GLU A 32 5.37 -10.85 22.02
N THR A 33 4.31 -10.52 22.76
CA THR A 33 4.23 -9.37 23.68
C THR A 33 3.43 -9.71 24.94
N THR A 34 3.74 -10.84 25.58
CA THR A 34 3.40 -11.04 27.01
C THR A 34 4.69 -11.12 27.82
N GLY A 35 5.29 -9.94 28.02
CA GLY A 35 6.41 -9.78 28.93
C GLY A 35 5.95 -9.87 30.37
N THR A 36 6.48 -10.83 31.11
CA THR A 36 6.50 -10.83 32.57
C THR A 36 7.46 -9.75 33.07
N TYR A 37 6.96 -8.71 33.73
CA TYR A 37 7.75 -7.83 34.60
C TYR A 37 7.04 -7.53 35.91
N GLY A 38 7.88 -7.44 36.94
CA GLY A 38 7.50 -7.33 38.33
C GLY A 38 6.95 -5.98 38.76
N THR A 39 6.47 -6.03 40.00
CA THR A 39 5.90 -5.01 40.89
C THR A 39 6.48 -3.60 40.78
N GLY A 40 5.58 -2.61 40.67
CA GLY A 40 5.81 -1.26 41.21
C GLY A 40 5.77 -0.12 40.20
N GLY A 41 4.58 0.24 39.73
CA GLY A 41 4.33 1.46 38.97
C GLY A 41 2.91 1.43 38.43
N SER A 42 2.13 2.49 38.66
CA SER A 42 0.75 2.65 38.19
C SER A 42 0.69 2.50 36.67
N GLY A 43 0.42 1.28 36.22
CA GLY A 43 0.52 0.84 34.84
C GLY A 43 -0.65 1.36 33.99
N VAL A 44 -0.31 1.73 32.76
CA VAL A 44 -1.24 1.90 31.64
C VAL A 44 -2.16 0.67 31.60
N THR A 45 -3.46 0.91 31.73
CA THR A 45 -4.48 -0.14 31.77
C THR A 45 -4.50 -0.85 30.42
N LEU A 46 -4.03 -2.11 30.41
CA LEU A 46 -4.24 -3.04 29.29
C LEU A 46 -5.73 -3.03 28.93
N MET A 47 -6.04 -3.13 27.63
CA MET A 47 -7.42 -3.21 27.13
C MET A 47 -8.20 -4.27 27.93
N ASP A 48 -9.21 -3.87 28.70
CA ASP A 48 -10.04 -4.82 29.46
C ASP A 48 -10.85 -5.67 28.47
N VAL A 49 -10.32 -6.86 28.18
CA VAL A 49 -11.00 -7.91 27.43
C VAL A 49 -11.68 -8.81 28.45
N VAL A 50 -13.00 -8.92 28.37
CA VAL A 50 -13.81 -9.73 29.28
C VAL A 50 -14.21 -11.02 28.59
N GLU A 51 -13.81 -12.17 29.12
CA GLU A 51 -14.20 -13.48 28.60
C GLU A 51 -15.55 -13.89 29.18
N LEU A 52 -16.59 -13.99 28.34
CA LEU A 52 -17.92 -14.51 28.73
C LEU A 52 -17.99 -16.01 28.42
N ARG A 53 -17.66 -16.83 29.41
CA ARG A 53 -17.76 -18.30 29.33
C ARG A 53 -19.18 -18.82 29.53
N ASP A 54 -20.00 -18.09 30.30
CA ASP A 54 -21.40 -18.43 30.51
C ASP A 54 -22.23 -18.10 29.26
N LEU A 55 -22.92 -19.11 28.74
CA LEU A 55 -23.74 -19.01 27.53
C LEU A 55 -24.93 -18.08 27.73
N ASP A 56 -25.52 -18.06 28.93
CA ASP A 56 -26.69 -17.22 29.22
C ASP A 56 -26.27 -15.76 29.36
N ALA A 57 -25.17 -15.48 30.06
CA ALA A 57 -24.56 -14.14 30.09
C ALA A 57 -24.19 -13.64 28.68
N ALA A 58 -23.59 -14.48 27.83
CA ALA A 58 -23.23 -14.12 26.45
C ALA A 58 -24.47 -13.84 25.59
N ARG A 59 -25.54 -14.65 25.72
CA ARG A 59 -26.83 -14.40 25.05
C ARG A 59 -27.46 -13.10 25.53
N LYS A 60 -27.51 -12.88 26.84
CA LYS A 60 -28.05 -11.65 27.43
C LYS A 60 -27.30 -10.42 26.94
N PHE A 61 -25.97 -10.46 26.91
CA PHE A 61 -25.12 -9.40 26.36
C PHE A 61 -25.49 -9.05 24.92
N LEU A 62 -25.65 -10.04 24.04
CA LEU A 62 -26.03 -9.84 22.64
C LEU A 62 -27.48 -9.33 22.51
N LEU A 63 -28.43 -9.95 23.20
CA LEU A 63 -29.86 -9.62 23.11
C LEU A 63 -30.16 -8.21 23.60
N GLN A 64 -29.64 -7.83 24.78
CA GLN A 64 -29.80 -6.48 25.30
C GLN A 64 -29.07 -5.46 24.42
N GLY A 65 -27.87 -5.81 23.91
CA GLY A 65 -27.08 -4.94 23.06
C GLY A 65 -27.75 -4.57 21.73
N LEU A 66 -28.59 -5.44 21.15
CA LEU A 66 -29.34 -5.15 19.92
C LEU A 66 -30.29 -3.95 20.08
N TRP A 67 -30.85 -3.74 21.27
CA TRP A 67 -31.74 -2.61 21.56
C TRP A 67 -31.01 -1.28 21.74
N LEU A 68 -29.68 -1.32 21.85
CA LEU A 68 -28.83 -0.15 22.06
C LEU A 68 -28.31 0.46 20.76
N GLN A 69 -28.72 -0.05 19.60
CA GLN A 69 -28.44 0.57 18.31
C GLN A 69 -29.23 1.89 18.20
N ARG A 70 -28.61 2.94 17.66
CA ARG A 70 -29.13 4.32 17.61
C ARG A 70 -29.30 4.88 16.20
N VAL A 71 -28.57 4.36 15.22
CA VAL A 71 -28.60 4.87 13.84
C VAL A 71 -29.92 4.51 13.15
N VAL A 72 -30.40 3.28 13.34
CA VAL A 72 -31.69 2.80 12.82
C VAL A 72 -32.48 2.18 13.97
N LYS A 73 -33.81 2.24 13.94
CA LYS A 73 -34.62 1.53 14.95
C LYS A 73 -34.40 0.00 14.84
N PRO A 74 -34.16 -0.72 15.96
CA PRO A 74 -34.08 -2.18 15.94
C PRO A 74 -35.32 -2.79 15.29
N SER A 75 -35.10 -3.71 14.34
CA SER A 75 -36.16 -4.42 13.64
C SER A 75 -35.68 -5.83 13.26
N ALA A 76 -36.60 -6.78 13.14
CA ALA A 76 -36.26 -8.16 12.83
C ALA A 76 -35.41 -8.33 11.56
N GLY A 77 -35.65 -7.48 10.54
CA GLY A 77 -34.89 -7.49 9.30
C GLY A 77 -33.41 -7.11 9.44
N LEU A 78 -33.04 -6.35 10.50
CA LEU A 78 -31.66 -5.91 10.73
C LEU A 78 -30.89 -6.84 11.67
N VAL A 79 -31.58 -7.59 12.53
CA VAL A 79 -30.96 -8.47 13.53
C VAL A 79 -30.02 -9.47 12.89
N ARG A 80 -30.42 -10.07 11.76
CA ARG A 80 -29.60 -11.05 11.06
C ARG A 80 -28.27 -10.45 10.58
N SER A 81 -28.30 -9.28 9.94
CA SER A 81 -27.08 -8.60 9.46
C SER A 81 -26.16 -8.24 10.62
N ALA A 82 -26.69 -7.72 11.73
CA ALA A 82 -25.91 -7.40 12.93
C ALA A 82 -25.23 -8.64 13.52
N LEU A 83 -25.92 -9.78 13.57
CA LEU A 83 -25.35 -11.05 14.03
C LEU A 83 -24.31 -11.61 13.05
N GLU A 84 -24.50 -11.46 11.74
CA GLU A 84 -23.52 -11.87 10.72
C GLU A 84 -22.21 -11.08 10.85
N TRP A 85 -22.30 -9.77 11.08
CA TRP A 85 -21.13 -8.92 11.33
C TRP A 85 -20.45 -9.28 12.65
N ALA A 86 -21.22 -9.47 13.72
CA ALA A 86 -20.69 -9.91 15.02
C ALA A 86 -20.02 -11.30 14.93
N LEU A 87 -20.59 -12.21 14.15
CA LEU A 87 -20.04 -13.55 13.93
C LEU A 87 -18.68 -13.47 13.23
N GLU A 88 -18.52 -12.63 12.23
CA GLU A 88 -17.24 -12.47 11.52
C GLU A 88 -16.16 -11.90 12.47
N ILE A 89 -16.50 -10.92 13.32
CA ILE A 89 -15.56 -10.40 14.34
C ILE A 89 -15.15 -11.50 15.33
N ALA A 90 -16.12 -12.19 15.93
CA ALA A 90 -15.86 -13.23 16.92
C ALA A 90 -15.12 -14.45 16.33
N SER A 91 -15.42 -14.82 15.08
CA SER A 91 -14.77 -15.96 14.40
C SER A 91 -13.31 -15.67 14.05
N ASN A 92 -12.94 -14.40 13.91
CA ASN A 92 -11.55 -13.96 13.75
C ASN A 92 -10.80 -13.85 15.09
N GLY A 93 -11.43 -14.26 16.20
CA GLY A 93 -10.83 -14.21 17.54
C GLY A 93 -10.68 -12.80 18.08
N GLN A 94 -11.42 -11.83 17.54
CA GLN A 94 -11.36 -10.45 17.98
C GLN A 94 -12.38 -10.22 19.11
N PRO A 95 -12.05 -9.42 20.14
CA PRO A 95 -13.01 -9.02 21.15
C PRO A 95 -14.17 -8.27 20.51
N LEU A 96 -15.39 -8.74 20.77
CA LEU A 96 -16.61 -8.17 20.23
C LEU A 96 -17.01 -6.92 21.05
N PRO A 97 -17.11 -5.72 20.45
CA PRO A 97 -17.71 -4.57 21.12
C PRO A 97 -19.24 -4.77 21.26
N PRO A 98 -19.97 -3.89 21.95
CA PRO A 98 -21.43 -4.00 22.02
C PRO A 98 -22.06 -4.16 20.64
N ILE A 99 -22.92 -5.15 20.47
CA ILE A 99 -23.52 -5.45 19.15
C ILE A 99 -24.36 -4.28 18.61
N GLY A 100 -24.93 -3.44 19.47
CA GLY A 100 -25.59 -2.19 19.05
C GLY A 100 -24.63 -1.25 18.31
N PHE A 101 -23.39 -1.10 18.79
CA PHE A 101 -22.35 -0.34 18.09
C PHE A 101 -21.93 -1.00 16.76
N VAL A 102 -21.82 -2.34 16.72
CA VAL A 102 -21.55 -3.08 15.48
C VAL A 102 -22.66 -2.82 14.45
N ALA A 103 -23.92 -2.87 14.89
CA ALA A 103 -25.08 -2.65 14.04
C ALA A 103 -25.14 -1.21 13.54
N ASP A 104 -24.90 -0.23 14.42
CA ASP A 104 -24.84 1.19 14.06
C ASP A 104 -23.78 1.45 13.00
N LEU A 105 -22.56 0.97 13.20
CA LEU A 105 -21.49 1.17 12.23
C LEU A 105 -21.79 0.52 10.89
N GLY A 106 -22.33 -0.71 10.90
CA GLY A 106 -22.74 -1.39 9.67
C GLY A 106 -23.87 -0.65 8.93
N ASN A 107 -24.84 -0.10 9.67
CA ASN A 107 -25.91 0.70 9.08
C ASN A 107 -25.38 1.98 8.42
N VAL A 108 -24.44 2.70 9.06
CA VAL A 108 -23.80 3.90 8.49
C VAL A 108 -22.99 3.54 7.25
N VAL A 109 -22.12 2.53 7.35
CA VAL A 109 -21.25 2.08 6.25
C VAL A 109 -22.06 1.74 5.00
N TYR A 110 -23.11 0.92 5.16
CA TYR A 110 -23.93 0.47 4.04
C TYR A 110 -25.08 1.42 3.70
N GLY A 111 -25.15 2.60 4.34
CA GLY A 111 -26.13 3.64 4.03
C GLY A 111 -27.58 3.23 4.30
N LEU A 112 -27.81 2.30 5.23
CA LEU A 112 -29.14 1.81 5.61
C LEU A 112 -29.93 2.81 6.46
N ASP A 113 -29.25 3.87 6.90
CA ASP A 113 -29.77 5.01 7.67
C ASP A 113 -30.46 6.06 6.78
N ARG A 114 -30.09 6.14 5.49
CA ARG A 114 -30.64 7.10 4.53
C ARG A 114 -32.15 6.90 4.35
N GLY A 115 -32.93 7.88 4.82
CA GLY A 115 -34.40 7.87 4.74
C GLY A 115 -35.12 7.14 5.87
N ARG A 116 -34.38 6.62 6.88
CA ARG A 116 -34.94 5.91 8.04
C ARG A 116 -34.57 6.52 9.39
N GLN A 117 -34.05 7.75 9.40
CA GLN A 117 -33.83 8.50 10.64
C GLN A 117 -35.18 8.70 11.34
N SER A 118 -35.47 7.81 12.29
CA SER A 118 -36.60 7.97 13.18
C SER A 118 -36.33 9.20 14.02
N LYS A 119 -37.20 10.23 13.91
CA LYS A 119 -37.15 11.38 14.81
C LYS A 119 -37.42 10.97 16.27
N GLU A 120 -38.01 9.80 16.47
CA GLU A 120 -38.28 9.22 17.78
C GLU A 120 -37.29 8.10 18.09
N HIS A 121 -36.48 8.31 19.11
CA HIS A 121 -35.62 7.29 19.66
C HIS A 121 -36.43 6.31 20.51
N VAL A 122 -36.11 5.02 20.42
CA VAL A 122 -36.70 4.01 21.30
C VAL A 122 -36.19 4.25 22.73
N GLU A 123 -37.10 4.37 23.68
CA GLU A 123 -36.78 4.37 25.10
C GLU A 123 -36.41 2.95 25.54
N VAL A 124 -35.19 2.81 26.08
CA VAL A 124 -34.66 1.54 26.54
C VAL A 124 -34.83 1.45 28.06
N PRO A 125 -35.58 0.47 28.60
CA PRO A 125 -35.82 0.34 30.02
C PRO A 125 -34.53 0.29 30.85
N GLY A 126 -34.47 1.10 31.91
CA GLY A 126 -33.34 1.15 32.84
C GLY A 126 -32.06 1.76 32.27
N TRP A 127 -32.05 2.23 31.03
CA TRP A 127 -30.87 2.81 30.41
C TRP A 127 -30.73 4.31 30.70
N ASP A 128 -29.50 4.77 30.92
CA ASP A 128 -29.21 6.18 31.16
C ASP A 128 -29.31 6.99 29.85
N ALA A 129 -30.31 7.87 29.77
CA ALA A 129 -30.53 8.75 28.62
C ALA A 129 -29.34 9.67 28.33
N ALA A 130 -28.61 10.12 29.36
CA ALA A 130 -27.43 10.95 29.18
C ALA A 130 -26.29 10.16 28.52
N LEU A 131 -26.13 8.88 28.85
CA LEU A 131 -25.12 8.03 28.23
C LEU A 131 -25.41 7.80 26.74
N LEU A 132 -26.68 7.57 26.37
CA LEU A 132 -27.07 7.43 24.95
C LEU A 132 -26.84 8.70 24.15
N ARG A 133 -27.26 9.85 24.69
CA ARG A 133 -27.01 11.14 24.03
C ARG A 133 -25.51 11.39 23.85
N ASN A 134 -24.70 11.13 24.88
CA ASN A 134 -23.24 11.25 24.75
C ASN A 134 -22.64 10.30 23.70
N TYR A 135 -23.21 9.10 23.55
CA TYR A 135 -22.81 8.15 22.50
C TYR A 135 -23.15 8.68 21.11
N GLU A 136 -24.36 9.20 20.92
CA GLU A 136 -24.79 9.82 19.66
C GLU A 136 -23.92 11.04 19.32
N ASP A 137 -23.75 11.96 20.26
CA ASP A 137 -23.06 13.23 20.04
C ASP A 137 -21.56 13.02 19.78
N HIS A 138 -20.89 12.16 20.57
CA HIS A 138 -19.44 12.05 20.51
C HIS A 138 -18.92 10.94 19.63
N LEU A 139 -19.59 9.78 19.57
CA LEU A 139 -19.12 8.67 18.73
C LEU A 139 -19.76 8.74 17.35
N LEU A 140 -21.10 8.69 17.26
CA LEU A 140 -21.77 8.73 15.97
C LEU A 140 -21.56 10.06 15.26
N GLY A 141 -21.67 11.18 15.97
CA GLY A 141 -21.38 12.51 15.43
C GLY A 141 -19.96 12.61 14.85
N LYS A 142 -18.98 11.99 15.49
CA LYS A 142 -17.60 11.94 14.97
C LYS A 142 -17.47 11.04 13.73
N ILE A 143 -18.10 9.88 13.73
CA ILE A 143 -18.13 8.97 12.57
C ILE A 143 -18.72 9.67 11.34
N TYR A 144 -19.82 10.42 11.50
CA TYR A 144 -20.43 11.18 10.40
C TYR A 144 -19.60 12.40 9.96
N ALA A 145 -18.80 12.99 10.85
CA ALA A 145 -17.97 14.14 10.54
C ALA A 145 -16.59 13.78 9.95
N ASP A 146 -16.19 12.51 10.02
CA ASP A 146 -14.87 12.05 9.59
C ASP A 146 -14.84 11.72 8.08
N TRP A 147 -14.10 12.52 7.32
CA TRP A 147 -13.94 12.35 5.86
C TRP A 147 -13.23 11.04 5.48
N ALA A 148 -12.32 10.55 6.33
CA ALA A 148 -11.62 9.29 6.10
C ALA A 148 -12.60 8.13 6.26
N PHE A 149 -13.52 8.24 7.23
CA PHE A 149 -14.61 7.29 7.39
C PHE A 149 -15.54 7.27 6.17
N GLU A 150 -15.92 8.43 5.62
CA GLU A 150 -16.73 8.51 4.40
C GLU A 150 -16.07 7.78 3.23
N ARG A 151 -14.78 8.04 2.94
CA ARG A 151 -14.03 7.29 1.91
C ARG A 151 -14.00 5.79 2.18
N ALA A 152 -13.80 5.38 3.43
CA ALA A 152 -13.85 3.97 3.81
C ALA A 152 -15.23 3.34 3.52
N THR A 153 -16.33 4.08 3.77
CA THR A 153 -17.67 3.59 3.43
C THR A 153 -17.84 3.38 1.93
N ASP A 154 -17.30 4.28 1.10
CA ASP A 154 -17.37 4.15 -0.35
C ASP A 154 -16.56 2.96 -0.88
N ALA A 155 -15.42 2.66 -0.24
CA ALA A 155 -14.66 1.45 -0.53
C ALA A 155 -15.45 0.18 -0.16
N LEU A 156 -16.04 0.15 1.05
CA LEU A 156 -16.80 -1.00 1.56
C LEU A 156 -18.07 -1.29 0.76
N ARG A 157 -18.74 -0.27 0.23
CA ARG A 157 -19.93 -0.44 -0.63
C ARG A 157 -19.63 -1.19 -1.93
N ARG A 158 -18.37 -1.25 -2.36
CA ARG A 158 -17.93 -2.03 -3.53
C ARG A 158 -17.75 -3.51 -3.22
N TYR A 159 -17.74 -3.90 -1.94
CA TYR A 159 -17.61 -5.30 -1.53
C TYR A 159 -18.95 -6.02 -1.67
N GLN A 160 -18.91 -7.35 -1.85
CA GLN A 160 -20.10 -8.18 -2.01
C GLN A 160 -20.05 -9.41 -1.09
N GLY A 161 -21.22 -9.84 -0.63
CA GLY A 161 -21.36 -11.05 0.18
C GLY A 161 -20.52 -11.01 1.45
N ARG A 162 -19.74 -12.07 1.70
CA ARG A 162 -18.94 -12.21 2.93
C ARG A 162 -17.85 -11.14 3.09
N ASP A 163 -17.38 -10.56 1.99
CA ASP A 163 -16.33 -9.54 2.04
C ASP A 163 -16.83 -8.25 2.70
N GLN A 164 -18.13 -7.96 2.63
CA GLN A 164 -18.75 -6.86 3.38
C GLN A 164 -18.60 -7.06 4.90
N ALA A 165 -18.90 -8.26 5.40
CA ALA A 165 -18.77 -8.56 6.83
C ALA A 165 -17.30 -8.47 7.28
N LYS A 166 -16.36 -8.98 6.47
CA LYS A 166 -14.92 -8.88 6.75
C LYS A 166 -14.43 -7.43 6.75
N GLY A 167 -14.85 -6.64 5.77
CA GLY A 167 -14.49 -5.23 5.68
C GLY A 167 -15.03 -4.40 6.85
N LEU A 168 -16.26 -4.67 7.29
CA LEU A 168 -16.81 -4.02 8.48
C LEU A 168 -16.09 -4.47 9.76
N ALA A 169 -15.79 -5.77 9.90
CA ALA A 169 -15.00 -6.29 11.03
C ALA A 169 -13.62 -5.62 11.08
N TYR A 170 -12.99 -5.40 9.93
CA TYR A 170 -11.75 -4.63 9.83
C TYR A 170 -11.90 -3.21 10.36
N VAL A 171 -12.93 -2.46 9.93
CA VAL A 171 -13.16 -1.09 10.41
C VAL A 171 -13.38 -1.08 11.92
N ILE A 172 -14.21 -1.98 12.44
CA ILE A 172 -14.47 -2.09 13.89
C ILE A 172 -13.19 -2.36 14.65
N ARG A 173 -12.31 -3.23 14.13
CA ARG A 173 -10.99 -3.47 14.71
C ARG A 173 -10.16 -2.19 14.78
N GLN A 174 -10.06 -1.43 13.69
CA GLN A 174 -9.28 -0.19 13.67
C GLN A 174 -9.81 0.85 14.65
N VAL A 175 -11.14 1.04 14.70
CA VAL A 175 -11.76 1.94 15.68
C VAL A 175 -11.43 1.51 17.11
N ARG A 176 -11.45 0.20 17.39
CA ARG A 176 -11.09 -0.33 18.71
C ARG A 176 -9.61 -0.14 19.03
N GLU A 177 -8.72 -0.40 18.09
CA GLU A 177 -7.27 -0.24 18.27
C GLU A 177 -6.90 1.22 18.51
N HIS A 178 -7.40 2.14 17.68
CA HIS A 178 -7.16 3.57 17.84
C HIS A 178 -7.79 4.15 19.10
N GLY A 179 -8.98 3.67 19.47
CA GLY A 179 -9.69 4.12 20.66
C GLY A 179 -9.25 3.43 21.94
N GLN A 180 -8.36 2.43 21.84
CA GLN A 180 -8.02 1.52 22.93
C GLN A 180 -9.26 0.91 23.61
N ILE A 181 -10.28 0.59 22.81
CA ILE A 181 -11.56 0.09 23.29
C ILE A 181 -11.44 -1.43 23.50
N GLY A 182 -11.76 -1.88 24.71
CA GLY A 182 -11.86 -3.31 25.05
C GLY A 182 -12.99 -4.02 24.30
N GLY A 183 -13.41 -5.18 24.81
CA GLY A 183 -14.47 -5.96 24.20
C GLY A 183 -14.78 -7.22 24.97
N VAL A 184 -15.65 -8.06 24.41
CA VAL A 184 -16.03 -9.35 24.97
C VAL A 184 -15.53 -10.47 24.08
N GLU A 185 -14.81 -11.42 24.67
CA GLU A 185 -14.57 -12.71 24.04
C GLU A 185 -15.72 -13.66 24.38
N LEU A 186 -16.38 -14.18 23.35
CA LEU A 186 -17.47 -15.14 23.49
C LEU A 186 -17.39 -16.22 22.41
N SER A 187 -18.00 -17.37 22.66
CA SER A 187 -18.03 -18.46 21.69
C SER A 187 -18.86 -18.10 20.45
N PRO A 188 -18.31 -18.18 19.22
CA PRO A 188 -19.07 -17.95 17.98
C PRO A 188 -20.30 -18.87 17.83
N ALA A 189 -20.35 -19.99 18.56
CA ALA A 189 -21.49 -20.89 18.57
C ALA A 189 -22.76 -20.23 19.16
N VAL A 190 -22.60 -19.29 20.10
CA VAL A 190 -23.73 -18.52 20.66
C VAL A 190 -24.42 -17.71 19.58
N ILE A 191 -23.65 -16.97 18.78
CA ILE A 191 -24.16 -16.15 17.68
C ILE A 191 -24.83 -17.03 16.62
N ARG A 192 -24.20 -18.15 16.23
CA ARG A 192 -24.80 -19.11 15.29
C ARG A 192 -26.14 -19.68 15.79
N GLY A 193 -26.23 -19.99 17.09
CA GLY A 193 -27.49 -20.42 17.70
C GLY A 193 -28.57 -19.35 17.65
N MET A 194 -28.21 -18.08 17.88
CA MET A 194 -29.16 -16.96 17.75
C MET A 194 -29.63 -16.76 16.31
N MET A 195 -28.77 -16.94 15.31
CA MET A 195 -29.14 -16.80 13.90
C MET A 195 -30.20 -17.80 13.42
N SER A 196 -30.42 -18.91 14.13
CA SER A 196 -31.51 -19.84 13.84
C SER A 196 -32.88 -19.41 14.39
N ALA A 197 -32.91 -18.43 15.30
CA ALA A 197 -34.16 -17.90 15.86
C ALA A 197 -34.70 -16.73 15.02
N GLY A 198 -36.00 -16.44 15.15
CA GLY A 198 -36.63 -15.31 14.48
C GLY A 198 -36.16 -13.96 15.04
N GLY A 199 -35.95 -12.96 14.19
CA GLY A 199 -35.49 -11.63 14.62
C GLY A 199 -36.43 -10.96 15.64
N ASP A 200 -37.74 -11.09 15.46
CA ASP A 200 -38.74 -10.55 16.40
C ASP A 200 -38.67 -11.24 17.77
N GLU A 201 -38.46 -12.56 17.80
CA GLU A 201 -38.33 -13.33 19.03
C GLU A 201 -37.08 -12.89 19.82
N LEU A 202 -35.96 -12.68 19.13
CA LEU A 202 -34.73 -12.20 19.76
C LEU A 202 -34.91 -10.79 20.34
N LEU A 203 -35.53 -9.88 19.59
CA LEU A 203 -35.81 -8.53 20.08
C LEU A 203 -36.76 -8.57 21.28
N ALA A 204 -37.85 -9.34 21.23
CA ALA A 204 -38.77 -9.49 22.36
C ALA A 204 -38.04 -9.97 23.63
N LYS A 205 -37.24 -11.04 23.54
CA LYS A 205 -36.44 -11.55 24.66
C LYS A 205 -35.44 -10.54 25.21
N GLY A 206 -34.78 -9.78 24.33
CA GLY A 206 -33.85 -8.72 24.74
C GLY A 206 -34.54 -7.61 25.51
N TYR A 207 -35.75 -7.22 25.08
CA TYR A 207 -36.54 -6.17 25.73
C TYR A 207 -37.10 -6.65 27.08
N GLU A 208 -37.64 -7.86 27.13
CA GLU A 208 -38.10 -8.50 28.37
C GLU A 208 -36.98 -8.59 29.40
N SER A 209 -35.77 -8.99 28.98
CA SER A 209 -34.60 -9.02 29.86
C SER A 209 -34.22 -7.64 30.40
N LEU A 210 -34.34 -6.58 29.60
CA LEU A 210 -34.09 -5.21 30.05
C LEU A 210 -35.14 -4.74 31.08
N ILE A 211 -36.40 -5.10 30.91
CA ILE A 211 -37.46 -4.78 31.89
C ILE A 211 -37.23 -5.54 33.19
N ALA A 212 -36.98 -6.85 33.11
CA ALA A 212 -36.94 -7.72 34.27
C ALA A 212 -35.68 -7.52 35.11
N GLU A 213 -34.52 -7.34 34.47
CA GLU A 213 -33.22 -7.39 35.13
C GLU A 213 -32.42 -6.09 34.99
N GLY A 214 -32.92 -5.14 34.19
CA GLY A 214 -32.18 -3.94 33.84
C GLY A 214 -31.02 -4.21 32.87
N PRO A 215 -30.28 -3.14 32.50
CA PRO A 215 -29.14 -3.27 31.61
C PRO A 215 -27.96 -3.97 32.28
N MET A 216 -27.33 -4.88 31.53
CA MET A 216 -26.13 -5.57 31.98
C MET A 216 -25.01 -4.55 32.28
N PRO A 217 -24.39 -4.56 33.48
CA PRO A 217 -23.36 -3.60 33.85
C PRO A 217 -22.17 -3.55 32.87
N LEU A 218 -21.84 -4.71 32.27
CA LEU A 218 -20.81 -4.83 31.24
C LEU A 218 -21.10 -3.98 30.00
N LEU A 219 -22.35 -3.98 29.50
CA LEU A 219 -22.77 -3.15 28.37
C LEU A 219 -22.65 -1.66 28.72
N VAL A 220 -23.14 -1.27 29.90
CA VAL A 220 -23.06 0.12 30.37
C VAL A 220 -21.61 0.60 30.42
N ASN A 221 -20.71 -0.22 30.96
CA ASN A 221 -19.29 0.10 31.02
C ASN A 221 -18.65 0.20 29.64
N GLN A 222 -18.96 -0.71 28.71
CA GLN A 222 -18.44 -0.63 27.35
C GLN A 222 -18.92 0.61 26.59
N TYR A 223 -20.18 1.03 26.74
CA TYR A 223 -20.66 2.29 26.15
C TYR A 223 -19.97 3.51 26.76
N LYS A 224 -19.69 3.51 28.07
CA LYS A 224 -18.88 4.58 28.70
C LYS A 224 -17.46 4.62 28.13
N THR A 225 -16.84 3.46 27.91
CA THR A 225 -15.52 3.36 27.29
C THR A 225 -15.54 3.86 25.84
N LEU A 226 -16.56 3.49 25.05
CA LEU A 226 -16.75 3.99 23.69
C LEU A 226 -16.85 5.52 23.64
N VAL A 227 -17.68 6.11 24.50
CA VAL A 227 -17.83 7.58 24.61
C VAL A 227 -16.50 8.23 25.01
N SER A 228 -15.81 7.68 26.00
CA SER A 228 -14.52 8.20 26.46
C SER A 228 -13.45 8.13 25.37
N ALA A 229 -13.38 7.01 24.64
CA ALA A 229 -12.46 6.79 23.54
C ALA A 229 -12.72 7.78 22.40
N ALA A 230 -13.98 7.95 21.97
CA ALA A 230 -14.36 8.87 20.90
C ALA A 230 -13.94 10.33 21.18
N ARG A 231 -14.04 10.76 22.44
CA ARG A 231 -13.59 12.09 22.88
C ARG A 231 -12.08 12.29 22.80
N LYS A 232 -11.29 11.23 22.98
CA LYS A 232 -9.81 11.28 22.97
C LYS A 232 -9.20 11.01 21.59
N MET A 233 -9.89 10.21 20.79
CA MET A 233 -9.49 9.85 19.44
C MET A 233 -9.40 11.10 18.56
N ALA A 234 -8.34 11.27 17.78
CA ALA A 234 -8.27 12.39 16.82
C ALA A 234 -9.12 12.08 15.58
N GLU A 235 -8.84 10.94 14.95
CA GLU A 235 -9.47 10.43 13.73
C GLU A 235 -9.99 9.01 13.98
N VAL A 236 -11.13 8.66 13.38
CA VAL A 236 -11.74 7.33 13.52
C VAL A 236 -10.90 6.29 12.76
N LEU A 237 -10.48 6.64 11.55
CA LEU A 237 -9.61 5.84 10.70
C LEU A 237 -8.44 6.69 10.23
N VAL A 238 -7.24 6.11 10.19
CA VAL A 238 -6.08 6.78 9.58
C VAL A 238 -6.08 6.55 8.07
N PRO A 239 -5.37 7.39 7.26
CA PRO A 239 -5.34 7.24 5.81
C PRO A 239 -4.93 5.84 5.33
N GLU A 240 -4.03 5.15 6.06
CA GLU A 240 -3.60 3.80 5.71
C GLU A 240 -4.72 2.77 5.82
N ASP A 241 -5.68 2.96 6.73
CA ASP A 241 -6.82 2.06 6.87
C ASP A 241 -7.78 2.20 5.70
N VAL A 242 -7.99 3.42 5.24
CA VAL A 242 -8.81 3.73 4.07
C VAL A 242 -8.18 3.11 2.82
N ILE A 243 -6.87 3.30 2.63
CA ILE A 243 -6.14 2.72 1.50
C ILE A 243 -6.22 1.18 1.55
N ALA A 244 -6.10 0.57 2.73
CA ALA A 244 -6.22 -0.89 2.87
C ALA A 244 -7.60 -1.43 2.48
N LEU A 245 -8.66 -0.65 2.67
CA LEU A 245 -10.00 -0.97 2.20
C LEU A 245 -10.14 -0.70 0.69
N GLU A 246 -9.64 0.42 0.18
CA GLU A 246 -9.69 0.73 -1.26
C GLU A 246 -8.98 -0.36 -2.10
N GLN A 247 -7.88 -0.90 -1.58
CA GLN A 247 -7.05 -1.93 -2.22
C GLN A 247 -7.38 -3.37 -1.80
N ARG A 248 -8.41 -3.58 -0.97
CA ARG A 248 -8.82 -4.92 -0.47
C ARG A 248 -7.79 -5.68 0.36
N THR A 249 -6.67 -5.08 0.76
CA THR A 249 -5.71 -5.72 1.67
C THR A 249 -6.23 -5.92 3.07
N ALA A 250 -7.21 -5.12 3.49
CA ALA A 250 -7.95 -5.34 4.71
C ALA A 250 -8.59 -6.75 4.80
N LEU A 251 -8.81 -7.41 3.65
CA LEU A 251 -9.39 -8.75 3.54
C LEU A 251 -8.35 -9.87 3.40
N ALA A 252 -7.07 -9.52 3.20
CA ALA A 252 -5.99 -10.47 2.98
C ALA A 252 -5.53 -11.12 4.30
N ASP A 253 -4.60 -12.07 4.22
CA ASP A 253 -4.00 -12.67 5.41
C ASP A 253 -3.31 -11.60 6.28
N MET A 254 -3.37 -11.78 7.60
CA MET A 254 -2.90 -10.78 8.57
C MET A 254 -1.43 -10.38 8.32
N GLY A 255 -0.59 -11.34 7.93
CA GLY A 255 0.82 -11.08 7.62
C GLY A 255 1.00 -10.13 6.44
N GLN A 256 0.24 -10.32 5.35
CA GLN A 256 0.27 -9.44 4.18
C GLN A 256 -0.28 -8.05 4.51
N TYR A 257 -1.35 -7.97 5.30
CA TYR A 257 -1.92 -6.69 5.73
C TYR A 257 -0.93 -5.88 6.59
N VAL A 258 -0.29 -6.50 7.57
CA VAL A 258 0.70 -5.83 8.44
C VAL A 258 1.87 -5.32 7.61
N ALA A 259 2.43 -6.15 6.73
CA ALA A 259 3.52 -5.74 5.84
C ALA A 259 3.10 -4.56 4.95
N HIS A 260 1.92 -4.63 4.35
CA HIS A 260 1.36 -3.55 3.53
C HIS A 260 1.26 -2.23 4.28
N ARG A 261 0.66 -2.23 5.48
CA ARG A 261 0.54 -1.03 6.32
C ARG A 261 1.91 -0.47 6.69
N GLN A 262 2.85 -1.32 7.10
CA GLN A 262 4.20 -0.89 7.44
C GLN A 262 4.93 -0.24 6.25
N ILE A 263 4.79 -0.81 5.05
CA ILE A 263 5.36 -0.23 3.83
C ILE A 263 4.78 1.17 3.57
N LEU A 264 3.46 1.34 3.65
CA LEU A 264 2.83 2.65 3.41
C LEU A 264 3.25 3.71 4.44
N GLN A 265 3.27 3.36 5.73
CA GLN A 265 3.71 4.25 6.81
C GLN A 265 5.17 4.67 6.63
N LEU A 266 6.05 3.70 6.31
CA LEU A 266 7.45 3.99 6.02
C LEU A 266 7.62 4.81 4.76
N THR A 267 6.88 4.53 3.70
CA THR A 267 6.90 5.34 2.47
C THR A 267 6.52 6.78 2.76
N ALA A 268 5.49 7.04 3.57
CA ALA A 268 5.13 8.40 3.97
C ALA A 268 6.25 9.08 4.78
N ARG A 269 6.82 8.37 5.76
CA ARG A 269 7.95 8.87 6.58
C ARG A 269 9.18 9.20 5.72
N LEU A 270 9.61 8.28 4.86
CA LEU A 270 10.74 8.47 3.95
C LEU A 270 10.46 9.62 2.98
N THR A 271 9.24 9.70 2.44
CA THR A 271 8.84 10.79 1.54
C THR A 271 8.98 12.16 2.20
N ALA A 272 8.65 12.29 3.49
CA ALA A 272 8.76 13.53 4.25
C ALA A 272 10.22 13.96 4.51
N LEU A 273 11.16 13.01 4.53
CA LEU A 273 12.60 13.28 4.67
C LEU A 273 13.27 13.69 3.34
N LEU A 274 12.64 13.41 2.21
CA LEU A 274 13.14 13.79 0.89
C LEU A 274 12.83 15.26 0.56
N PRO A 275 13.68 15.93 -0.24
CA PRO A 275 13.43 17.31 -0.66
C PRO A 275 12.11 17.42 -1.43
N ALA A 276 11.44 18.57 -1.33
CA ALA A 276 10.20 18.79 -2.09
C ALA A 276 10.46 19.02 -3.59
N ARG A 277 11.64 19.52 -3.95
CA ARG A 277 12.05 19.81 -5.34
C ARG A 277 13.04 18.76 -5.84
N PRO A 278 13.10 18.55 -7.17
CA PRO A 278 14.09 17.66 -7.77
C PRO A 278 15.51 18.03 -7.33
N VAL A 279 16.29 17.01 -6.99
CA VAL A 279 17.72 17.15 -6.66
C VAL A 279 18.52 17.59 -7.89
N ARG A 280 19.67 18.22 -7.66
CA ARG A 280 20.55 18.63 -8.76
C ARG A 280 21.30 17.39 -9.30
N PRO A 281 21.32 17.18 -10.62
CA PRO A 281 22.09 16.09 -11.22
C PRO A 281 23.59 16.26 -10.95
N LEU A 282 24.30 15.15 -10.79
CA LEU A 282 25.76 15.17 -10.75
C LEU A 282 26.37 15.69 -12.06
N ALA A 283 27.43 16.49 -11.96
CA ALA A 283 28.08 17.14 -13.10
C ALA A 283 28.70 16.12 -14.07
N GLY A 284 28.62 16.41 -15.38
CA GLY A 284 29.27 15.61 -16.43
C GLY A 284 28.36 14.59 -17.14
N ARG A 285 27.06 14.54 -16.82
CA ARG A 285 26.14 13.64 -17.50
C ARG A 285 25.64 14.18 -18.84
N LYS A 286 25.92 13.44 -19.91
CA LYS A 286 25.34 13.69 -21.24
C LYS A 286 23.85 13.40 -21.21
N GLN A 287 23.04 14.44 -21.40
CA GLN A 287 21.64 14.26 -21.78
C GLN A 287 21.64 13.71 -23.21
N VAL A 288 21.12 12.50 -23.41
CA VAL A 288 20.95 11.92 -24.74
C VAL A 288 19.58 12.36 -25.25
N PRO A 289 19.49 13.29 -26.21
CA PRO A 289 18.23 13.59 -26.86
C PRO A 289 17.84 12.37 -27.71
N THR A 290 16.83 11.62 -27.27
CA THR A 290 16.16 10.64 -28.12
C THR A 290 15.48 11.39 -29.27
N ARG A 291 15.98 11.23 -30.49
CA ARG A 291 15.25 11.67 -31.69
C ARG A 291 14.00 10.81 -31.83
N VAL A 292 12.84 11.45 -31.77
CA VAL A 292 11.55 10.81 -32.07
C VAL A 292 11.51 10.59 -33.58
N ALA A 293 11.76 9.37 -34.03
CA ALA A 293 11.40 8.91 -35.37
C ALA A 293 10.01 8.29 -35.27
N ASP A 294 8.97 9.12 -35.16
CA ASP A 294 7.62 8.69 -35.54
C ASP A 294 7.51 8.95 -37.05
N GLU A 295 7.74 7.92 -37.85
CA GLU A 295 7.67 7.98 -39.32
C GLU A 295 6.23 8.12 -39.86
N ASP A 296 5.20 8.00 -39.01
CA ASP A 296 3.80 7.87 -39.45
C ASP A 296 2.80 8.89 -38.88
N GLN A 297 3.26 9.96 -38.20
CA GLN A 297 2.35 11.02 -37.75
C GLN A 297 2.53 12.29 -38.58
N TYR A 298 1.49 12.64 -39.34
CA TYR A 298 1.27 14.01 -39.80
C TYR A 298 1.48 14.95 -38.60
N PRO A 299 2.43 15.90 -38.66
CA PRO A 299 2.80 16.69 -37.50
C PRO A 299 1.64 17.61 -37.10
N VAL A 300 1.02 17.31 -35.96
CA VAL A 300 0.01 18.14 -35.30
C VAL A 300 0.72 19.21 -34.46
N GLY A 301 0.98 20.38 -35.06
CA GLY A 301 1.58 21.54 -34.40
C GLY A 301 1.35 22.82 -35.20
N GLY A 302 1.01 23.90 -34.51
CA GLY A 302 0.81 25.23 -35.13
C GLY A 302 2.12 25.90 -35.55
N TYR A 303 2.02 26.92 -36.41
CA TYR A 303 3.16 27.70 -36.88
C TYR A 303 3.54 28.78 -35.86
N SER A 304 4.82 28.89 -35.48
CA SER A 304 5.26 29.85 -34.44
C SER A 304 5.87 31.14 -35.02
N SER A 305 6.48 31.08 -36.21
CA SER A 305 7.07 32.25 -36.87
C SER A 305 7.25 32.03 -38.39
N LEU A 306 7.79 33.05 -39.08
CA LEU A 306 8.24 32.96 -40.47
C LEU A 306 9.77 33.02 -40.51
N SER A 307 10.38 32.20 -41.36
CA SER A 307 11.83 32.09 -41.56
C SER A 307 12.16 32.13 -43.05
N THR A 308 13.34 32.61 -43.43
CA THR A 308 13.84 32.54 -44.81
C THR A 308 14.55 31.22 -45.13
N LYS A 309 14.60 30.30 -44.17
CA LYS A 309 15.17 28.95 -44.30
C LYS A 309 14.14 27.90 -43.89
N GLY A 310 13.95 26.88 -44.71
CA GLY A 310 13.01 25.78 -44.46
C GLY A 310 13.01 24.74 -45.60
N SER A 311 12.25 23.66 -45.42
CA SER A 311 12.01 22.68 -46.49
C SER A 311 10.84 23.13 -47.39
N ILE A 312 10.73 22.57 -48.60
CA ILE A 312 9.61 22.86 -49.52
C ILE A 312 8.25 22.57 -48.85
N GLU A 313 8.18 21.57 -47.98
CA GLU A 313 6.98 21.19 -47.22
C GLU A 313 6.53 22.27 -46.22
N SER A 314 7.43 23.17 -45.81
CA SER A 314 7.14 24.30 -44.93
C SER A 314 7.05 25.62 -45.68
N LEU A 315 7.06 25.62 -47.01
CA LEU A 315 6.95 26.84 -47.82
C LEU A 315 5.61 27.53 -47.57
N LEU A 316 5.65 28.85 -47.35
CA LEU A 316 4.45 29.64 -47.16
C LEU A 316 3.62 29.60 -48.45
N HIS A 317 2.33 29.23 -48.36
CA HIS A 317 1.48 29.03 -49.54
C HIS A 317 1.36 30.28 -50.43
N SER A 318 1.45 31.48 -49.84
CA SER A 318 1.45 32.72 -50.62
C SER A 318 2.69 32.91 -51.50
N GLN A 319 3.77 32.16 -51.28
CA GLN A 319 4.94 32.17 -52.17
C GLN A 319 4.67 31.46 -53.49
N LEU A 320 3.79 30.44 -53.50
CA LEU A 320 3.42 29.73 -54.73
C LEU A 320 2.68 30.63 -55.73
N ALA A 321 2.12 31.76 -55.27
CA ALA A 321 1.51 32.76 -56.14
C ALA A 321 2.53 33.45 -57.07
N TYR A 322 3.84 33.34 -56.78
CA TYR A 322 4.90 33.88 -57.62
C TYR A 322 5.38 32.91 -58.70
N MET A 323 4.81 31.69 -58.75
CA MET A 323 5.13 30.72 -59.78
C MET A 323 4.37 31.05 -61.07
N GLU A 324 5.10 31.24 -62.16
CA GLU A 324 4.55 31.53 -63.48
C GLU A 324 4.97 30.42 -64.48
N SER A 325 4.31 30.34 -65.63
CA SER A 325 4.59 29.31 -66.63
C SER A 325 5.90 29.53 -67.41
N GLU A 326 6.48 30.73 -67.32
CA GLU A 326 7.70 31.11 -68.02
C GLU A 326 8.83 31.36 -67.01
N SER A 327 9.97 30.68 -67.18
CA SER A 327 11.14 30.80 -66.30
C SER A 327 12.23 31.73 -66.90
N PRO A 328 12.96 32.52 -66.09
CA PRO A 328 12.87 32.59 -64.63
C PRO A 328 11.71 33.48 -64.17
N ASP A 329 10.93 32.98 -63.21
CA ASP A 329 9.82 33.72 -62.61
C ASP A 329 10.24 34.42 -61.30
N LEU A 330 9.28 35.10 -60.66
CA LEU A 330 9.55 35.79 -59.40
C LEU A 330 9.79 34.82 -58.23
N PHE A 331 9.28 33.59 -58.33
CA PHE A 331 9.54 32.54 -57.37
C PHE A 331 11.00 32.07 -57.45
N ASP A 332 11.51 31.80 -58.66
CA ASP A 332 12.89 31.40 -58.94
C ASP A 332 13.88 32.45 -58.43
N MET A 333 13.60 33.73 -58.71
CA MET A 333 14.44 34.85 -58.25
C MET A 333 14.50 34.95 -56.72
N LYS A 334 13.38 34.71 -56.03
CA LYS A 334 13.33 34.69 -54.57
C LYS A 334 13.95 33.44 -53.97
N PHE A 335 13.84 32.31 -54.64
CA PHE A 335 14.47 31.06 -54.22
C PHE A 335 15.99 31.19 -54.24
N VAL A 336 16.57 31.70 -55.32
CA VAL A 336 18.02 31.88 -55.47
C VAL A 336 18.59 32.94 -54.51
N ARG A 337 17.78 33.92 -54.09
CA ARG A 337 18.18 34.99 -53.16
C ARG A 337 17.95 34.67 -51.68
N ASP A 338 17.48 33.48 -51.35
CA ASP A 338 17.06 33.12 -49.98
C ASP A 338 16.01 34.09 -49.41
N GLU A 339 15.11 34.59 -50.26
CA GLU A 339 14.05 35.54 -49.89
C GLU A 339 12.66 34.86 -49.74
N LEU A 340 12.56 33.56 -50.00
CA LEU A 340 11.32 32.83 -49.78
C LEU A 340 11.02 32.67 -48.30
N PHE A 341 9.76 32.90 -47.93
CA PHE A 341 9.30 32.66 -46.57
C PHE A 341 8.80 31.23 -46.39
N TYR A 342 9.28 30.61 -45.33
CA TYR A 342 8.86 29.32 -44.82
C TYR A 342 8.20 29.53 -43.47
N TYR A 343 7.21 28.72 -43.14
CA TYR A 343 6.75 28.62 -41.76
C TYR A 343 7.87 27.99 -40.91
N SER A 344 8.43 28.75 -39.96
CA SER A 344 9.21 28.14 -38.88
C SER A 344 8.21 27.50 -37.92
N ARG A 345 8.31 26.17 -37.83
CA ARG A 345 7.56 25.40 -36.85
C ARG A 345 8.20 25.60 -35.49
N ASP A 346 7.36 25.56 -34.46
CA ASP A 346 7.87 25.44 -33.11
C ASP A 346 8.57 24.07 -33.03
N GLU A 347 9.89 24.06 -32.95
CA GLU A 347 10.68 22.86 -32.58
C GLU A 347 10.45 22.46 -31.12
N ASN A 348 9.40 22.97 -30.49
CA ASN A 348 8.67 22.25 -29.45
C ASN A 348 8.00 20.99 -30.02
N GLN A 349 8.75 20.19 -30.79
CA GLN A 349 8.60 18.75 -30.69
C GLN A 349 8.63 18.46 -29.20
N PHE A 350 7.57 17.82 -28.72
CA PHE A 350 7.55 17.16 -27.43
C PHE A 350 8.73 16.18 -27.40
N LEU A 351 9.92 16.66 -27.05
CA LEU A 351 11.04 15.85 -26.59
C LEU A 351 10.63 15.33 -25.21
N ARG A 352 9.56 14.52 -25.16
CA ARG A 352 9.26 13.70 -24.01
C ARG A 352 10.38 12.68 -23.94
N ARG A 353 11.34 12.98 -23.08
CA ARG A 353 12.42 12.05 -22.75
C ARG A 353 11.77 10.76 -22.27
N ARG A 354 12.09 9.65 -22.92
CA ARG A 354 11.64 8.33 -22.49
C ARG A 354 12.65 7.84 -21.47
N ARG A 355 12.24 7.71 -20.22
CA ARG A 355 13.07 7.16 -19.14
C ARG A 355 12.45 5.89 -18.61
N THR A 356 13.28 4.86 -18.49
CA THR A 356 12.89 3.59 -17.87
C THR A 356 13.66 3.43 -16.57
N PHE A 357 12.94 3.33 -15.46
CA PHE A 357 13.50 3.08 -14.14
C PHE A 357 13.24 1.62 -13.76
N ALA A 358 14.30 0.82 -13.74
CA ALA A 358 14.25 -0.58 -13.38
C ALA A 358 14.67 -0.79 -11.92
N PHE A 359 13.88 -1.53 -11.16
CA PHE A 359 14.19 -1.99 -9.81
C PHE A 359 14.34 -3.50 -9.85
N ALA A 360 15.57 -4.00 -9.75
CA ALA A 360 15.87 -5.41 -9.83
C ALA A 360 16.04 -6.01 -8.42
N LEU A 361 15.11 -6.87 -8.00
CA LEU A 361 15.13 -7.52 -6.68
C LEU A 361 15.69 -8.94 -6.79
N PHE A 362 16.76 -9.21 -6.05
CA PHE A 362 17.49 -10.47 -6.07
C PHE A 362 17.04 -11.43 -4.97
N PRO A 363 17.11 -12.75 -5.21
CA PRO A 363 16.63 -13.77 -4.28
C PRO A 363 17.37 -13.76 -2.93
N SER A 364 18.59 -13.21 -2.88
CA SER A 364 19.36 -13.04 -1.64
C SER A 364 18.64 -12.14 -0.61
N LEU A 365 17.70 -11.29 -1.04
CA LEU A 365 16.86 -10.48 -0.15
C LEU A 365 15.95 -11.29 0.77
N VAL A 366 15.82 -12.61 0.60
CA VAL A 366 15.21 -13.46 1.62
C VAL A 366 15.89 -13.28 2.98
N ALA A 367 17.21 -13.04 3.01
CA ALA A 367 17.95 -12.74 4.22
C ALA A 367 17.54 -11.40 4.88
N ALA A 368 16.91 -10.49 4.12
CA ALA A 368 16.38 -9.22 4.61
C ALA A 368 15.00 -9.37 5.31
N ARG A 369 14.41 -10.58 5.37
CA ARG A 369 13.23 -10.88 6.22
C ARG A 369 13.60 -10.97 7.71
N PHE A 370 14.41 -10.04 8.17
CA PHE A 370 14.97 -9.96 9.52
C PHE A 370 14.72 -8.56 10.08
N LYS A 371 14.36 -8.49 11.37
CA LYS A 371 14.17 -7.23 12.10
C LYS A 371 15.42 -6.94 12.92
N ASP A 372 16.20 -5.95 12.50
CA ASP A 372 17.34 -5.48 13.27
C ASP A 372 16.89 -4.61 14.46
N PRO A 373 17.60 -4.63 15.60
CA PRO A 373 17.23 -3.83 16.77
C PRO A 373 17.20 -2.32 16.52
N GLU A 374 18.01 -1.83 15.57
CA GLU A 374 18.10 -0.41 15.20
C GLU A 374 16.97 0.06 14.27
N LEU A 375 16.16 -0.88 13.75
CA LEU A 375 15.06 -0.57 12.85
C LEU A 375 13.71 -0.89 13.50
N ASP A 376 12.76 0.01 13.29
CA ASP A 376 11.37 -0.19 13.72
C ASP A 376 10.72 -1.41 13.01
N TYR A 377 11.19 -1.72 11.79
CA TYR A 377 10.63 -2.71 10.87
C TYR A 377 11.71 -3.65 10.28
N GLN A 378 11.26 -4.71 9.59
CA GLN A 378 12.18 -5.64 8.91
C GLN A 378 12.89 -4.95 7.72
N ARG A 379 14.12 -5.37 7.41
CA ARG A 379 14.90 -4.82 6.29
C ARG A 379 14.20 -4.93 4.94
N ILE A 380 13.49 -6.03 4.69
CA ILE A 380 12.74 -6.20 3.45
C ILE A 380 11.63 -5.16 3.32
N VAL A 381 10.96 -4.81 4.42
CA VAL A 381 9.91 -3.78 4.44
C VAL A 381 10.53 -2.41 4.14
N MET A 382 11.71 -2.11 4.71
CA MET A 382 12.47 -0.90 4.40
C MET A 382 12.82 -0.83 2.91
N ALA A 383 13.34 -1.92 2.33
CA ALA A 383 13.69 -2.00 0.90
C ALA A 383 12.47 -1.77 -0.01
N LEU A 384 11.33 -2.38 0.29
CA LEU A 384 10.10 -2.19 -0.48
C LEU A 384 9.55 -0.76 -0.35
N ALA A 385 9.60 -0.18 0.86
CA ALA A 385 9.23 1.21 1.08
C ALA A 385 10.14 2.18 0.32
N THR A 386 11.45 1.89 0.23
CA THR A 386 12.40 2.64 -0.59
C THR A 386 12.04 2.59 -2.07
N VAL A 387 11.78 1.40 -2.63
CA VAL A 387 11.34 1.24 -4.03
C VAL A 387 10.07 2.05 -4.29
N LEU A 388 9.04 1.88 -3.45
CA LEU A 388 7.77 2.58 -3.62
C LEU A 388 7.93 4.11 -3.52
N THR A 389 8.77 4.58 -2.60
CA THR A 389 9.03 6.02 -2.45
C THR A 389 9.78 6.59 -3.65
N LEU A 390 10.80 5.88 -4.16
CA LEU A 390 11.51 6.29 -5.37
C LEU A 390 10.58 6.35 -6.58
N VAL A 391 9.74 5.34 -6.79
CA VAL A 391 8.74 5.34 -7.88
C VAL A 391 7.83 6.56 -7.79
N ARG A 392 7.27 6.82 -6.60
CA ARG A 392 6.36 7.97 -6.38
C ARG A 392 7.06 9.30 -6.62
N ARG A 393 8.29 9.48 -6.10
CA ARG A 393 9.05 10.73 -6.28
C ARG A 393 9.48 10.97 -7.71
N LEU A 394 9.92 9.94 -8.43
CA LEU A 394 10.27 10.06 -9.84
C LEU A 394 9.05 10.38 -10.70
N ALA A 395 7.90 9.75 -10.42
CA ALA A 395 6.65 10.04 -11.12
C ALA A 395 6.18 11.49 -10.93
N ASP A 396 6.34 12.03 -9.71
CA ASP A 396 6.01 13.41 -9.37
C ASP A 396 6.98 14.41 -10.04
N TRP A 397 8.29 14.24 -9.82
CA TRP A 397 9.32 15.16 -10.27
C TRP A 397 9.53 15.18 -11.79
N LEU A 398 9.32 14.05 -12.46
CA LEU A 398 9.52 13.90 -13.90
C LEU A 398 8.19 13.74 -14.63
N SER A 399 7.13 14.39 -14.13
CA SER A 399 5.77 14.33 -14.71
C SER A 399 5.66 14.80 -16.17
N THR A 400 6.66 15.55 -16.67
CA THR A 400 6.76 15.96 -18.08
C THR A 400 7.34 14.89 -18.99
N ASP A 401 8.11 13.95 -18.44
CA ASP A 401 8.80 12.88 -19.17
C ASP A 401 7.87 11.68 -19.40
N ALA A 402 8.18 10.86 -20.41
CA ALA A 402 7.50 9.59 -20.62
C ALA A 402 8.18 8.52 -19.76
N LEU A 403 7.61 8.25 -18.59
CA LEU A 403 8.18 7.36 -17.59
C LEU A 403 7.65 5.93 -17.72
N ARG A 404 8.55 4.96 -17.58
CA ARG A 404 8.24 3.54 -17.41
C ARG A 404 8.97 3.00 -16.18
N PHE A 405 8.25 2.32 -15.30
CA PHE A 405 8.81 1.65 -14.13
C PHE A 405 8.80 0.14 -14.32
N GLU A 406 9.95 -0.51 -14.22
CA GLU A 406 10.06 -1.97 -14.35
C GLU A 406 10.54 -2.58 -13.03
N LEU A 407 9.70 -3.37 -12.38
CA LEU A 407 10.10 -4.12 -11.19
C LEU A 407 10.42 -5.55 -11.62
N VAL A 408 11.70 -5.89 -11.58
CA VAL A 408 12.22 -7.15 -12.11
C VAL A 408 12.67 -8.05 -10.96
N PHE A 409 12.05 -9.22 -10.84
CA PHE A 409 12.40 -10.22 -9.83
C PHE A 409 13.27 -11.31 -10.47
N VAL A 410 14.49 -11.50 -9.97
CA VAL A 410 15.40 -12.55 -10.45
C VAL A 410 15.05 -13.87 -9.75
N GLN A 411 14.78 -14.92 -10.54
CA GLN A 411 14.21 -16.20 -10.11
C GLN A 411 15.05 -17.38 -10.64
N PRO A 412 16.21 -17.66 -10.02
CA PRO A 412 17.07 -18.75 -10.46
C PRO A 412 16.33 -20.09 -10.36
N GLY A 413 16.34 -20.86 -11.45
CA GLY A 413 15.69 -22.17 -11.51
C GLY A 413 14.15 -22.14 -11.45
N GLY A 414 13.51 -20.97 -11.65
CA GLY A 414 12.06 -20.82 -11.61
C GLY A 414 11.46 -20.83 -10.20
N GLU A 415 12.29 -20.87 -9.15
CA GLU A 415 11.84 -20.66 -7.79
C GLU A 415 11.43 -19.20 -7.60
N LYS A 416 10.35 -18.97 -6.84
CA LYS A 416 9.82 -17.63 -6.53
C LYS A 416 10.08 -17.27 -5.06
N PRO A 417 11.34 -17.08 -4.63
CA PRO A 417 11.66 -16.83 -3.22
C PRO A 417 11.01 -15.54 -2.69
N LEU A 418 10.82 -14.56 -3.58
CA LEU A 418 10.23 -13.25 -3.30
C LEU A 418 8.79 -13.11 -3.83
N ALA A 419 8.02 -14.20 -3.92
CA ALA A 419 6.66 -14.16 -4.45
C ALA A 419 5.75 -13.19 -3.69
N GLN A 420 5.86 -13.17 -2.35
CA GLN A 420 5.05 -12.32 -1.49
C GLN A 420 5.35 -10.84 -1.68
N GLU A 421 6.63 -10.50 -1.83
CA GLU A 421 7.08 -9.14 -2.10
C GLU A 421 6.65 -8.66 -3.49
N ALA A 422 6.66 -9.55 -4.49
CA ALA A 422 6.14 -9.26 -5.83
C ALA A 422 4.63 -9.01 -5.81
N GLU A 423 3.84 -9.84 -5.11
CA GLU A 423 2.40 -9.66 -4.92
C GLU A 423 2.08 -8.33 -4.21
N LEU A 424 2.83 -8.00 -3.16
CA LEU A 424 2.67 -6.73 -2.43
C LEU A 424 2.97 -5.52 -3.32
N LEU A 425 4.06 -5.54 -4.08
CA LEU A 425 4.40 -4.45 -5.00
C LEU A 425 3.40 -4.35 -6.17
N GLN A 426 2.88 -5.49 -6.66
CA GLN A 426 1.86 -5.51 -7.70
C GLN A 426 0.61 -4.76 -7.26
N LEU A 427 0.19 -5.01 -6.03
CA LEU A 427 -0.93 -4.34 -5.42
C LEU A 427 -0.63 -2.84 -5.18
N LEU A 428 0.50 -2.52 -4.55
CA LEU A 428 0.87 -1.14 -4.20
C LEU A 428 1.02 -0.23 -5.43
N LEU A 429 1.36 -0.82 -6.59
CA LEU A 429 1.56 -0.13 -7.87
C LEU A 429 0.43 -0.39 -8.87
N GLN A 430 -0.70 -0.95 -8.44
CA GLN A 430 -1.79 -1.37 -9.32
C GLN A 430 -2.25 -0.24 -10.26
N GLU A 431 -2.45 0.97 -9.74
CA GLU A 431 -2.87 2.14 -10.54
C GLU A 431 -1.86 2.47 -11.65
N LEU A 432 -0.56 2.37 -11.37
CA LEU A 432 0.48 2.61 -12.36
C LEU A 432 0.56 1.47 -13.39
N ILE A 433 0.30 0.23 -12.97
CA ILE A 433 0.24 -0.93 -13.85
C ILE A 433 -0.96 -0.83 -14.79
N GLU A 434 -2.13 -0.47 -14.29
CA GLU A 434 -3.35 -0.28 -15.08
C GLU A 434 -3.20 0.85 -16.11
N ARG A 435 -2.44 1.89 -15.78
CA ARG A 435 -2.06 2.97 -16.72
C ARG A 435 -0.96 2.57 -17.72
N GLY A 436 -0.35 1.40 -17.57
CA GLY A 436 0.79 0.96 -18.37
C GLY A 436 2.11 1.70 -18.06
N ALA A 437 2.16 2.46 -16.97
CA ALA A 437 3.35 3.19 -16.52
C ALA A 437 4.29 2.32 -15.68
N ALA A 438 3.79 1.22 -15.10
CA ALA A 438 4.59 0.26 -14.35
C ALA A 438 4.35 -1.18 -14.83
N GLN A 439 5.36 -2.04 -14.69
CA GLN A 439 5.25 -3.47 -14.97
C GLN A 439 6.07 -4.27 -13.98
N ILE A 440 5.55 -5.43 -13.57
CA ILE A 440 6.31 -6.43 -12.79
C ILE A 440 6.69 -7.58 -13.72
N ARG A 441 7.97 -7.95 -13.74
CA ARG A 441 8.52 -9.02 -14.57
C ARG A 441 9.34 -9.98 -13.70
N ALA A 442 9.29 -11.26 -14.03
CA ALA A 442 10.23 -12.25 -13.52
C ALA A 442 11.24 -12.61 -14.60
N VAL A 443 12.52 -12.74 -14.24
CA VAL A 443 13.60 -13.18 -15.13
C VAL A 443 14.36 -14.33 -14.48
N PRO A 444 14.86 -15.31 -15.26
CA PRO A 444 15.49 -16.50 -14.68
C PRO A 444 16.84 -16.22 -14.02
N ASP A 445 17.62 -15.28 -14.54
CA ASP A 445 18.99 -15.03 -14.06
C ASP A 445 19.44 -13.59 -14.35
N VAL A 446 20.68 -13.29 -13.96
CA VAL A 446 21.32 -11.98 -14.10
C VAL A 446 21.60 -11.64 -15.57
N ALA A 447 21.89 -12.64 -16.40
CA ALA A 447 22.15 -12.44 -17.82
C ALA A 447 20.86 -12.03 -18.56
N ALA A 448 19.74 -12.66 -18.22
CA ALA A 448 18.42 -12.29 -18.73
C ALA A 448 18.02 -10.89 -18.28
N LEU A 449 18.33 -10.50 -17.04
CA LEU A 449 18.15 -9.11 -16.57
C LEU A 449 18.98 -8.13 -17.43
N ALA A 450 20.27 -8.40 -17.62
CA ALA A 450 21.15 -7.56 -18.43
C ALA A 450 20.62 -7.39 -19.86
N ALA A 451 20.20 -8.48 -20.50
CA ALA A 451 19.61 -8.46 -21.84
C ALA A 451 18.35 -7.58 -21.91
N VAL A 452 17.46 -7.69 -20.92
CA VAL A 452 16.26 -6.84 -20.84
C VAL A 452 16.64 -5.37 -20.72
N LEU A 453 17.61 -5.02 -19.87
CA LEU A 453 18.05 -3.64 -19.69
C LEU A 453 18.72 -3.08 -20.95
N THR A 454 19.57 -3.85 -21.62
CA THR A 454 20.23 -3.47 -22.88
C THR A 454 19.22 -3.25 -24.00
N ASP A 455 18.21 -4.11 -24.14
CA ASP A 455 17.16 -3.92 -25.14
C ASP A 455 16.33 -2.66 -24.86
N GLN A 456 16.02 -2.35 -23.59
CA GLN A 456 15.32 -1.11 -23.22
C GLN A 456 16.19 0.14 -23.43
N ALA A 457 17.51 0.03 -23.26
CA ALA A 457 18.46 1.12 -23.45
C ALA A 457 18.54 1.60 -24.91
N ARG A 458 18.14 0.75 -25.87
CA ARG A 458 18.02 1.14 -27.28
C ARG A 458 16.87 2.12 -27.54
N LEU A 459 15.85 2.13 -26.69
CA LEU A 459 14.61 2.89 -26.89
C LEU A 459 14.43 4.04 -25.88
N SER A 460 15.11 3.97 -24.74
CA SER A 460 14.92 4.88 -23.61
C SER A 460 16.20 5.03 -22.79
N GLN A 461 16.29 6.10 -22.01
CA GLN A 461 17.33 6.22 -21.01
C GLN A 461 17.01 5.30 -19.83
N VAL A 462 17.83 4.28 -19.60
CA VAL A 462 17.59 3.27 -18.56
C VAL A 462 18.44 3.53 -17.32
N HIS A 463 17.78 3.56 -16.17
CA HIS A 463 18.39 3.58 -14.85
C HIS A 463 17.96 2.32 -14.09
N CYS A 464 18.89 1.57 -13.53
CA CYS A 464 18.61 0.35 -12.79
C CYS A 464 19.13 0.45 -11.35
N LEU A 465 18.27 0.17 -10.36
CA LEU A 465 18.66 -0.07 -8.98
C LEU A 465 18.57 -1.58 -8.72
N THR A 466 19.69 -2.23 -8.43
CA THR A 466 19.66 -3.61 -7.94
C THR A 466 19.56 -3.62 -6.42
N LEU A 467 18.65 -4.41 -5.87
CA LEU A 467 18.50 -4.64 -4.44
C LEU A 467 18.84 -6.11 -4.13
N ALA A 468 19.86 -6.32 -3.30
CA ALA A 468 20.35 -7.66 -2.95
C ALA A 468 20.94 -7.65 -1.54
N ALA A 469 20.98 -8.81 -0.85
CA ALA A 469 21.68 -8.91 0.44
C ALA A 469 23.20 -9.07 0.28
N THR A 470 23.68 -9.29 -0.94
CA THR A 470 25.10 -9.42 -1.31
C THR A 470 25.34 -8.63 -2.58
N PRO A 471 26.55 -8.10 -2.82
CA PRO A 471 26.87 -7.44 -4.08
C PRO A 471 26.55 -8.30 -5.29
N VAL A 472 26.05 -7.67 -6.36
CA VAL A 472 25.72 -8.33 -7.63
C VAL A 472 26.51 -7.65 -8.72
N ASP A 473 27.19 -8.44 -9.54
CA ASP A 473 27.85 -7.96 -10.76
C ASP A 473 26.83 -7.92 -11.90
N LEU A 474 26.59 -6.73 -12.45
CA LEU A 474 25.62 -6.49 -13.53
C LEU A 474 26.11 -5.30 -14.36
N ASP A 475 26.58 -5.59 -15.58
CA ASP A 475 27.09 -4.59 -16.53
C ASP A 475 26.31 -4.64 -17.86
N PRO A 476 25.13 -4.00 -17.92
CA PRO A 476 24.31 -3.93 -19.13
C PRO A 476 24.76 -2.79 -20.03
N ASP A 477 24.90 -3.07 -21.33
CA ASP A 477 25.23 -2.05 -22.32
C ASP A 477 24.17 -0.93 -22.35
N GLY A 478 24.60 0.31 -22.10
CA GLY A 478 23.77 1.52 -22.27
C GLY A 478 22.82 1.85 -21.12
N ALA A 479 22.85 1.12 -20.01
CA ALA A 479 22.04 1.42 -18.82
C ALA A 479 22.92 1.84 -17.63
N VAL A 480 22.44 2.80 -16.83
CA VAL A 480 23.15 3.17 -15.60
C VAL A 480 22.68 2.29 -14.46
N VAL A 481 23.59 1.52 -13.88
CA VAL A 481 23.31 0.63 -12.75
C VAL A 481 23.79 1.26 -11.44
N SER A 482 23.02 1.08 -10.38
CA SER A 482 23.41 1.36 -9.00
C SER A 482 23.02 0.16 -8.14
N HIS A 483 23.84 -0.19 -7.15
CA HIS A 483 23.63 -1.37 -6.33
C HIS A 483 23.38 -0.99 -4.88
N LEU A 484 22.21 -1.35 -4.36
CA LEU A 484 21.86 -1.22 -2.95
C LEU A 484 22.00 -2.59 -2.26
N THR A 485 23.06 -2.75 -1.48
CA THR A 485 23.30 -3.96 -0.70
C THR A 485 22.63 -3.85 0.67
N VAL A 486 21.66 -4.71 0.93
CA VAL A 486 20.82 -4.75 2.14
C VAL A 486 21.26 -5.88 3.06
N ASP A 487 22.48 -5.76 3.59
CA ASP A 487 23.12 -6.74 4.46
C ASP A 487 22.96 -6.43 5.96
N GLY A 488 22.52 -5.22 6.32
CA GLY A 488 22.27 -4.80 7.70
C GLY A 488 21.32 -3.59 7.81
N PRO A 489 21.21 -2.96 9.00
CA PRO A 489 20.30 -1.83 9.22
C PRO A 489 20.69 -0.57 8.44
N ARG A 490 21.98 -0.45 8.08
CA ARG A 490 22.56 0.60 7.24
C ARG A 490 23.03 -0.02 5.91
N PRO A 491 22.17 -0.09 4.88
CA PRO A 491 22.58 -0.64 3.59
C PRO A 491 23.71 0.19 2.96
N THR A 492 24.39 -0.39 1.98
CA THR A 492 25.46 0.29 1.23
C THR A 492 25.05 0.50 -0.22
N LEU A 493 25.31 1.70 -0.74
CA LEU A 493 25.09 2.04 -2.14
C LEU A 493 26.43 2.09 -2.87
N THR A 494 26.54 1.36 -3.98
CA THR A 494 27.67 1.49 -4.92
C THR A 494 27.13 1.92 -6.28
N ASP A 495 27.96 2.63 -7.05
CA ASP A 495 27.69 2.88 -8.46
C ASP A 495 27.95 1.61 -9.30
N GLY A 496 27.65 1.68 -10.60
CA GLY A 496 27.87 0.58 -11.55
C GLY A 496 29.34 0.24 -11.80
N HIS A 497 30.29 0.97 -11.18
CA HIS A 497 31.72 0.66 -11.20
C HIS A 497 32.20 0.07 -9.87
N GLY A 498 31.28 -0.23 -8.95
CA GLY A 498 31.58 -0.76 -7.62
C GLY A 498 32.17 0.29 -6.67
N VAL A 499 32.19 1.57 -7.04
CA VAL A 499 32.65 2.64 -6.17
C VAL A 499 31.54 2.93 -5.15
N ARG A 500 31.89 2.86 -3.87
CA ARG A 500 30.96 3.18 -2.79
C ARG A 500 30.58 4.65 -2.85
N VAL A 501 29.28 4.92 -2.89
CA VAL A 501 28.76 6.28 -2.76
C VAL A 501 28.87 6.68 -1.28
N GLU A 502 29.52 7.81 -1.02
CA GLU A 502 29.68 8.32 0.34
C GLU A 502 28.32 8.66 0.95
N SER A 503 28.13 8.21 2.19
CA SER A 503 26.96 8.45 3.03
C SER A 503 27.45 8.72 4.45
N ASP A 504 26.74 9.53 5.21
CA ASP A 504 27.08 9.82 6.59
C ASP A 504 26.81 8.60 7.48
N ALA A 505 27.88 7.93 7.91
CA ALA A 505 27.81 6.70 8.70
C ALA A 505 27.23 6.91 10.11
N ASP A 506 27.22 8.16 10.59
CA ASP A 506 26.77 8.51 11.94
C ASP A 506 25.26 8.76 12.01
N LEU A 507 24.55 8.75 10.87
CA LEU A 507 23.11 8.92 10.86
C LEU A 507 22.38 7.75 11.55
N PRO A 508 21.25 8.03 12.23
CA PRO A 508 20.33 7.00 12.67
C PRO A 508 19.94 6.09 11.50
N ALA A 509 19.81 4.78 11.76
CA ALA A 509 19.56 3.81 10.70
C ALA A 509 18.39 4.18 9.77
N PRO A 510 17.20 4.65 10.24
CA PRO A 510 16.13 5.09 9.34
C PRO A 510 16.49 6.28 8.44
N ASP A 511 17.28 7.22 8.95
CA ASP A 511 17.66 8.45 8.23
C ASP A 511 18.73 8.13 7.16
N HIS A 512 19.58 7.13 7.43
CA HIS A 512 20.53 6.59 6.46
C HIS A 512 19.83 6.06 5.19
N TRP A 513 18.67 5.40 5.32
CA TRP A 513 17.87 4.98 4.15
C TRP A 513 17.40 6.16 3.29
N ALA A 514 16.98 7.26 3.93
CA ALA A 514 16.56 8.46 3.22
C ALA A 514 17.74 9.15 2.52
N GLU A 515 18.92 9.22 3.15
CA GLU A 515 20.13 9.75 2.53
C GLU A 515 20.51 8.95 1.26
N LEU A 516 20.54 7.61 1.35
CA LEU A 516 20.84 6.77 0.18
C LEU A 516 19.85 6.97 -0.95
N MET A 517 18.58 7.22 -0.64
CA MET A 517 17.59 7.54 -1.67
C MET A 517 17.87 8.87 -2.35
N ILE A 518 18.31 9.89 -1.59
CA ILE A 518 18.76 11.17 -2.18
C ILE A 518 19.92 10.90 -3.13
N ARG A 519 20.90 10.07 -2.73
CA ARG A 519 22.02 9.68 -3.60
C ARG A 519 21.57 8.95 -4.86
N VAL A 520 20.64 8.01 -4.75
CA VAL A 520 20.05 7.33 -5.92
C VAL A 520 19.37 8.35 -6.84
N LEU A 521 18.62 9.31 -6.29
CA LEU A 521 17.94 10.33 -7.06
C LEU A 521 18.93 11.30 -7.74
N GLU A 522 20.02 11.71 -7.07
CA GLU A 522 21.11 12.51 -7.64
C GLU A 522 21.81 11.78 -8.79
N LEU A 523 21.89 10.45 -8.69
CA LEU A 523 22.39 9.57 -9.73
C LEU A 523 21.39 9.36 -10.86
N TRP A 524 20.12 9.76 -10.79
CA TRP A 524 19.09 9.34 -11.75
C TRP A 524 18.38 10.51 -12.45
N VAL A 525 18.04 11.55 -11.72
CA VAL A 525 17.40 12.78 -12.21
C VAL A 525 18.42 13.57 -13.02
#